data_AF-A0A5V6NLS6-F1
#
_entry.id   AF-A0A5V6NLS6-F1
#
_cell.length_a   1.000
_cell.length_b   1.000
_cell.length_c   1.000
_cell.angle_alpha   90.00
_cell.angle_beta   90.00
_cell.angle_gamma   90.00
#
_symmetry.space_group_name_H-M   'P 1'
#
loop_
_entity.id
_entity.type
_entity.pdbx_description
1 polymer ?
#
loop_
_entity_poly.entity_id
_entity_poly.type
_entity_poly.pdbx_seq_one_letter_code
_entity_poly.pdbx_strand_id
1 'polypeptide(L)'
;MPAITYEIQTCVQAAAHRYNLPVKLILAVIKTEGGANGLVKHNKNGSVDLGIMQINSIHLRTLKKFGIGYNDILFRTCTNIEVGTWILRRQFSDVTDYRDSEQWWRAVGNYHSHTLRHNLAYQKKVWLHLSTLQE
;
A
#
# COMPACT_ATOMS: atom_id res chain seq x y z
N MET A 1 1.02 11.86 -11.84
CA MET A 1 1.40 11.15 -10.61
C MET A 1 1.28 12.12 -9.45
N PRO A 2 0.74 11.72 -8.29
CA PRO A 2 0.69 12.60 -7.13
C PRO A 2 2.12 13.00 -6.73
N ALA A 3 2.33 14.28 -6.41
CA ALA A 3 3.59 14.75 -5.88
C ALA A 3 3.83 14.12 -4.50
N ILE A 4 5.01 13.52 -4.29
CA ILE A 4 5.40 13.02 -2.98
C ILE A 4 5.76 14.24 -2.13
N THR A 5 4.86 14.61 -1.22
CA THR A 5 5.04 15.75 -0.30
C THR A 5 5.97 15.39 0.85
N TYR A 6 6.49 16.40 1.55
CA TYR A 6 7.28 16.21 2.77
C TYR A 6 6.52 15.42 3.85
N GLU A 7 5.22 15.67 3.99
CA GLU A 7 4.34 14.91 4.89
C GLU A 7 4.36 13.41 4.51
N ILE A 8 4.12 13.08 3.24
CA ILE A 8 4.13 11.69 2.75
C ILE A 8 5.49 11.04 3.05
N GLN A 9 6.61 11.71 2.77
CA GLN A 9 7.94 11.16 3.04
C GLN A 9 8.13 10.82 4.53
N THR A 10 7.72 11.73 5.42
CA THR A 10 7.85 11.55 6.87
C THR A 10 6.99 10.39 7.37
N CYS A 11 5.72 10.32 6.94
CA CYS A 11 4.84 9.21 7.30
C CYS A 11 5.38 7.87 6.76
N VAL A 12 5.91 7.85 5.53
CA VAL A 12 6.49 6.65 4.93
C VAL A 12 7.73 6.19 5.70
N GLN A 13 8.62 7.09 6.09
CA GLN A 13 9.80 6.75 6.89
C GLN A 13 9.40 6.12 8.24
N ALA A 14 8.42 6.71 8.93
CA ALA A 14 7.91 6.17 10.19
C ALA A 14 7.28 4.78 10.01
N ALA A 15 6.44 4.61 8.99
CA ALA A 15 5.80 3.32 8.70
C ALA A 15 6.83 2.25 8.25
N ALA A 16 7.79 2.63 7.41
CA ALA A 16 8.89 1.77 6.97
C ALA A 16 9.68 1.22 8.16
N HIS A 17 10.07 2.10 9.09
CA HIS A 17 10.76 1.73 10.31
C HIS A 17 9.92 0.78 11.18
N ARG A 18 8.64 1.12 11.41
CA ARG A 18 7.76 0.32 12.26
C ARG A 18 7.49 -1.09 11.72
N TYR A 19 7.26 -1.22 10.42
CA TYR A 19 6.87 -2.49 9.79
C TYR A 19 8.05 -3.25 9.20
N ASN A 20 9.27 -2.72 9.31
CA ASN A 20 10.50 -3.26 8.73
C ASN A 20 10.35 -3.55 7.22
N LEU A 21 9.89 -2.54 6.47
CA LEU A 21 9.79 -2.58 5.01
C LEU A 21 10.65 -1.47 4.39
N PRO A 22 11.23 -1.68 3.20
CA PRO A 22 12.01 -0.63 2.55
C PRO A 22 11.17 0.62 2.23
N VAL A 23 11.68 1.81 2.56
CA VAL A 23 11.05 3.10 2.23
C VAL A 23 10.70 3.19 0.74
N LYS A 24 11.64 2.80 -0.14
CA LYS A 24 11.45 2.84 -1.59
C LYS A 24 10.32 1.91 -2.06
N LEU A 25 10.09 0.78 -1.39
CA LEU A 25 8.98 -0.13 -1.69
C LEU A 25 7.62 0.54 -1.41
N ILE A 26 7.48 1.17 -0.24
CA ILE A 26 6.22 1.84 0.12
C ILE A 26 5.94 3.02 -0.82
N LEU A 27 6.97 3.81 -1.16
CA LEU A 27 6.84 4.89 -2.15
C LEU A 27 6.44 4.37 -3.54
N ALA A 28 6.99 3.24 -3.96
CA ALA A 28 6.62 2.60 -5.23
C ALA A 28 5.15 2.17 -5.21
N VAL A 29 4.68 1.55 -4.13
CA VAL A 29 3.26 1.19 -3.94
C VAL A 29 2.36 2.43 -3.99
N ILE A 30 2.69 3.51 -3.27
CA ILE A 30 1.94 4.78 -3.31
C ILE A 30 1.83 5.32 -4.76
N LYS A 31 2.94 5.30 -5.50
CA LYS A 31 2.95 5.71 -6.92
C LYS A 31 2.07 4.80 -7.78
N THR A 32 2.11 3.48 -7.56
CA THR A 32 1.30 2.50 -8.29
C THR A 32 -0.19 2.70 -8.05
N GLU A 33 -0.59 2.96 -6.81
CA GLU A 33 -1.99 3.20 -6.45
C GLU A 33 -2.53 4.50 -7.06
N GLY A 34 -1.65 5.49 -7.21
CA GLY A 34 -2.00 6.79 -7.77
C GLY A 34 -3.11 7.48 -6.97
N GLY A 35 -3.15 7.22 -5.67
CA GLY A 35 -4.11 7.81 -4.75
C GLY A 35 -3.78 9.26 -4.41
N ALA A 36 -4.73 9.94 -3.76
CA ALA A 36 -4.53 11.28 -3.19
C ALA A 36 -5.36 11.40 -1.91
N ASN A 37 -5.01 12.38 -1.07
CA ASN A 37 -5.81 12.66 0.12
C ASN A 37 -7.24 13.05 -0.30
N GLY A 38 -8.25 12.42 0.31
CA GLY A 38 -9.65 12.61 -0.06
C GLY A 38 -10.12 11.87 -1.31
N LEU A 39 -9.24 11.12 -2.01
CA LEU A 39 -9.65 10.36 -3.19
C LEU A 39 -10.41 9.08 -2.81
N VAL A 40 -11.55 8.89 -3.47
CA VAL A 40 -12.36 7.66 -3.39
C VAL A 40 -12.49 7.07 -4.79
N LYS A 41 -12.16 5.79 -4.96
CA LYS A 41 -12.48 5.02 -6.18
C LYS A 41 -13.51 3.95 -5.89
N HIS A 42 -14.54 3.86 -6.72
CA HIS A 42 -15.62 2.90 -6.55
C HIS A 42 -15.35 1.62 -7.33
N ASN A 43 -15.50 0.48 -6.66
CA ASN A 43 -15.33 -0.85 -7.26
C ASN A 43 -16.68 -1.45 -7.66
N LYS A 44 -16.67 -2.34 -8.65
CA LYS A 44 -17.89 -3.01 -9.17
C LYS A 44 -18.64 -3.83 -8.12
N ASN A 45 -17.94 -4.28 -7.08
CA ASN A 45 -18.52 -5.07 -5.98
C ASN A 45 -19.09 -4.21 -4.83
N GLY A 46 -19.16 -2.88 -5.00
CA GLY A 46 -19.68 -1.94 -3.99
C GLY A 46 -18.68 -1.53 -2.92
N SER A 47 -17.47 -2.11 -2.88
CA SER A 47 -16.38 -1.58 -2.06
C SER A 47 -15.80 -0.31 -2.66
N VAL A 48 -15.03 0.44 -1.88
CA VAL A 48 -14.32 1.64 -2.33
C VAL A 48 -12.87 1.62 -1.88
N ASP A 49 -11.97 2.18 -2.69
CA ASP A 49 -10.56 2.36 -2.36
C ASP A 49 -10.29 3.80 -1.94
N LEU A 50 -9.59 3.96 -0.81
CA LEU A 50 -9.55 5.22 -0.07
C LEU A 50 -8.13 5.79 0.04
N GLY A 51 -8.01 7.09 -0.24
CA GLY A 51 -6.84 7.90 0.09
C GLY A 51 -5.58 7.53 -0.71
N ILE A 52 -4.41 7.82 -0.13
CA ILE A 52 -3.12 7.82 -0.82
C ILE A 52 -2.69 6.42 -1.27
N MET A 53 -2.81 5.42 -0.41
CA MET A 53 -2.50 4.02 -0.69
C MET A 53 -3.73 3.21 -1.14
N GLN A 54 -4.84 3.90 -1.46
CA GLN A 54 -6.06 3.29 -2.03
C GLN A 54 -6.52 2.06 -1.23
N ILE A 55 -6.63 2.23 0.09
CA ILE A 55 -7.02 1.14 1.00
C ILE A 55 -8.48 0.78 0.75
N ASN A 56 -8.74 -0.48 0.45
CA ASN A 56 -10.09 -0.96 0.22
C ASN A 56 -10.94 -0.96 1.51
N SER A 57 -12.19 -0.53 1.38
CA SER A 57 -13.14 -0.36 2.48
C SER A 57 -13.46 -1.67 3.24
N ILE A 58 -13.16 -2.84 2.67
CA ILE A 58 -13.28 -4.13 3.37
C ILE A 58 -12.47 -4.18 4.67
N HIS A 59 -11.37 -3.42 4.75
CA HIS A 59 -10.53 -3.39 5.94
C HIS A 59 -11.16 -2.61 7.10
N LEU A 60 -12.14 -1.74 6.84
CA LEU A 60 -12.73 -0.86 7.85
C LEU A 60 -13.36 -1.62 9.02
N ARG A 61 -13.93 -2.81 8.78
CA ARG A 61 -14.46 -3.66 9.86
C ARG A 61 -13.37 -4.06 10.87
N THR A 62 -12.17 -4.35 10.38
CA THR A 62 -11.02 -4.69 11.25
C THR A 62 -10.45 -3.44 11.89
N LEU A 63 -10.30 -2.35 11.13
CA LEU A 63 -9.72 -1.09 11.57
C LEU A 63 -10.54 -0.39 12.66
N LYS A 64 -11.87 -0.57 12.64
CA LYS A 64 -12.77 -0.06 13.69
C LYS A 64 -12.39 -0.56 15.09
N LYS A 65 -11.79 -1.76 15.21
CA LYS A 65 -11.32 -2.29 16.50
C LYS A 65 -10.15 -1.48 17.08
N PHE A 66 -9.44 -0.74 16.24
CA PHE A 66 -8.35 0.16 16.61
C PHE A 66 -8.80 1.63 16.67
N GLY A 67 -10.10 1.90 16.59
CA GLY A 67 -10.64 3.27 16.55
C GLY A 67 -10.41 4.00 15.24
N ILE A 68 -10.02 3.31 14.17
CA ILE A 68 -9.75 3.91 12.85
C ILE A 68 -10.99 3.76 11.96
N GLY A 69 -11.57 4.89 11.54
CA GLY A 69 -12.76 4.96 10.72
C GLY A 69 -12.52 5.31 9.25
N TYR A 70 -13.61 5.41 8.48
CA TYR A 70 -13.59 5.78 7.06
C TYR A 70 -12.87 7.11 6.81
N ASN A 71 -13.22 8.16 7.56
CA ASN A 71 -12.65 9.49 7.39
C ASN A 71 -11.17 9.55 7.80
N ASP A 72 -10.74 8.73 8.76
CA ASP A 72 -9.32 8.64 9.12
C ASP A 72 -8.50 8.11 7.94
N ILE A 73 -9.00 7.05 7.29
CA ILE A 73 -8.33 6.49 6.11
C ILE A 73 -8.42 7.44 4.92
N LEU A 74 -9.54 8.13 4.74
CA LEU A 74 -9.74 8.98 3.56
C LEU A 74 -8.95 10.30 3.63
N PHE A 75 -8.88 10.95 4.80
CA PHE A 75 -8.40 12.33 4.92
C PHE A 75 -7.12 12.50 5.75
N ARG A 76 -6.66 11.48 6.49
CA ARG A 76 -5.43 11.58 7.29
C ARG A 76 -4.29 10.86 6.59
N THR A 77 -3.42 11.63 5.95
CA THR A 77 -2.24 11.15 5.18
C THR A 77 -1.45 10.08 5.92
N CYS A 78 -0.93 10.37 7.12
CA CYS A 78 -0.13 9.40 7.87
C CYS A 78 -0.93 8.16 8.29
N THR A 79 -2.22 8.30 8.67
CA THR A 79 -3.04 7.14 9.05
C THR A 79 -3.27 6.22 7.85
N ASN A 80 -3.51 6.77 6.67
CA ASN A 80 -3.63 6.00 5.44
C ASN A 80 -2.31 5.26 5.12
N ILE A 81 -1.17 5.95 5.19
CA ILE A 81 0.15 5.35 4.89
C ILE A 81 0.50 4.24 5.90
N GLU A 82 0.26 4.50 7.18
CA GLU A 82 0.48 3.54 8.26
C GLU A 82 -0.35 2.27 8.06
N VAL A 83 -1.64 2.41 7.77
CA VAL A 83 -2.55 1.28 7.55
C VAL A 83 -2.22 0.54 6.26
N GLY A 84 -1.92 1.26 5.18
CA GLY A 84 -1.53 0.65 3.90
C GLY A 84 -0.24 -0.16 4.05
N THR A 85 0.74 0.38 4.77
CA THR A 85 1.99 -0.33 5.08
C THR A 85 1.76 -1.53 5.99
N TRP A 86 0.86 -1.44 6.97
CA TRP A 86 0.44 -2.59 7.79
C TRP A 86 -0.20 -3.70 6.94
N ILE A 87 -1.11 -3.35 6.02
CA ILE A 87 -1.73 -4.31 5.10
C ILE A 87 -0.68 -4.97 4.20
N LEU A 88 0.25 -4.17 3.64
CA LEU A 88 1.36 -4.66 2.84
C LEU A 88 2.25 -5.62 3.62
N ARG A 89 2.67 -5.26 4.83
CA ARG A 89 3.54 -6.09 5.67
C ARG A 89 2.93 -7.45 5.99
N ARG A 90 1.61 -7.52 6.15
CA ARG A 90 0.88 -8.77 6.38
C ARG A 90 0.96 -9.73 5.20
N GLN A 91 1.14 -9.26 3.96
CA GLN A 91 1.31 -10.14 2.80
C GLN A 91 2.66 -10.87 2.80
N PHE A 92 3.62 -10.41 3.60
CA PHE A 92 4.91 -11.06 3.82
C PHE A 92 4.90 -12.08 4.96
N SER A 93 3.73 -12.47 5.50
CA SER A 93 3.66 -13.49 6.57
C SER A 93 4.16 -14.86 6.10
N ASP A 94 3.96 -15.17 4.83
CA ASP A 94 4.23 -16.49 4.26
C ASP A 94 5.58 -16.56 3.54
N VAL A 95 6.35 -15.46 3.55
CA VAL A 95 7.69 -15.40 2.96
C VAL A 95 8.69 -16.01 3.93
N THR A 96 9.33 -17.10 3.49
CA THR A 96 10.26 -17.88 4.33
C THR A 96 11.73 -17.58 4.04
N ASP A 97 12.06 -17.22 2.79
CA ASP A 97 13.37 -16.68 2.41
C ASP A 97 13.17 -15.31 1.74
N TYR A 98 13.67 -14.25 2.36
CA TYR A 98 13.59 -12.88 1.85
C TYR A 98 14.48 -12.65 0.61
N ARG A 99 15.36 -13.61 0.27
CA ARG A 99 16.17 -13.61 -0.95
C ARG A 99 15.47 -14.30 -2.12
N ASP A 100 14.40 -15.05 -1.85
CA ASP A 100 13.55 -15.61 -2.90
C ASP A 100 12.71 -14.48 -3.51
N SER A 101 13.12 -14.07 -4.71
CA SER A 101 12.48 -12.98 -5.43
C SER A 101 11.04 -13.30 -5.82
N GLU A 102 10.70 -14.57 -6.06
CA GLU A 102 9.34 -14.98 -6.41
C GLU A 102 8.41 -14.81 -5.20
N GLN A 103 8.81 -15.34 -4.03
CA GLN A 103 8.05 -15.15 -2.79
C GLN A 103 7.90 -13.67 -2.44
N TRP A 104 8.98 -12.90 -2.55
CA TRP A 104 8.99 -11.47 -2.27
C TRP A 104 8.02 -10.70 -3.17
N TRP A 105 8.12 -10.88 -4.49
CA TRP A 105 7.27 -10.17 -5.44
C TRP A 105 5.82 -10.64 -5.40
N ARG A 106 5.57 -11.93 -5.11
CA ARG A 106 4.21 -12.42 -4.86
C ARG A 106 3.55 -11.70 -3.69
N ALA A 107 4.27 -11.51 -2.58
CA ALA A 107 3.79 -10.75 -1.42
C ALA A 107 3.50 -9.28 -1.77
N VAL A 108 4.36 -8.62 -2.56
CA VAL A 108 4.10 -7.26 -3.08
C VAL A 108 2.81 -7.23 -3.92
N GLY A 109 2.66 -8.16 -4.87
CA GLY A 109 1.46 -8.25 -5.71
C GLY A 109 0.17 -8.53 -4.92
N ASN A 110 0.29 -9.29 -3.82
CA ASN A 110 -0.83 -9.66 -2.96
C ASN A 110 -1.44 -8.45 -2.24
N TYR A 111 -0.73 -7.33 -2.14
CA TYR A 111 -1.31 -6.07 -1.66
C TYR A 111 -2.52 -5.65 -2.50
N HIS A 112 -2.43 -5.82 -3.82
CA HIS A 112 -3.51 -5.48 -4.75
C HIS A 112 -4.48 -6.63 -4.98
N SER A 113 -3.96 -7.85 -5.22
CA SER A 113 -4.81 -9.02 -5.48
C SER A 113 -4.05 -10.33 -5.35
N HIS A 114 -4.71 -11.35 -4.80
CA HIS A 114 -4.21 -12.73 -4.77
C HIS A 114 -4.50 -13.49 -6.07
N THR A 115 -5.32 -12.93 -6.98
CA THR A 115 -5.55 -13.51 -8.30
C THR A 115 -4.30 -13.32 -9.17
N LEU A 116 -3.70 -14.43 -9.61
CA LEU A 116 -2.40 -14.46 -10.29
C LEU A 116 -2.25 -13.40 -11.41
N ARG A 117 -3.26 -13.27 -12.29
CA ARG A 117 -3.21 -12.29 -13.39
C ARG A 117 -3.07 -10.85 -12.90
N HIS A 118 -3.84 -10.48 -11.88
CA HIS A 118 -3.81 -9.13 -11.32
C HIS A 118 -2.57 -8.90 -10.48
N ASN A 119 -2.13 -9.91 -9.74
CA ASN A 119 -0.91 -9.92 -8.96
C ASN A 119 0.31 -9.61 -9.84
N LEU A 120 0.54 -10.42 -10.90
CA LEU A 120 1.67 -10.24 -11.82
C LEU A 120 1.62 -8.89 -12.54
N ALA A 121 0.44 -8.43 -12.93
CA ALA A 121 0.28 -7.10 -13.54
C ALA A 121 0.65 -5.98 -12.56
N TYR A 122 0.31 -6.13 -11.28
CA TYR A 122 0.63 -5.18 -10.24
C TYR A 122 2.13 -5.16 -9.92
N GLN A 123 2.77 -6.33 -9.79
CA GLN A 123 4.22 -6.45 -9.61
C GLN A 123 4.99 -5.64 -10.65
N LYS A 124 4.63 -5.78 -11.93
CA LYS A 124 5.27 -5.03 -13.02
C LYS A 124 5.16 -3.52 -12.83
N LYS A 125 3.99 -3.01 -12.41
CA LYS A 125 3.80 -1.58 -12.14
C LYS A 125 4.62 -1.09 -10.96
N VAL A 126 4.65 -1.87 -9.86
CA VAL A 126 5.47 -1.53 -8.68
C VAL A 126 6.94 -1.53 -9.03
N TRP A 127 7.42 -2.53 -9.79
CA TRP A 127 8.80 -2.59 -10.27
C TRP A 127 9.18 -1.35 -11.08
N LEU A 128 8.34 -0.94 -12.04
CA LEU A 128 8.59 0.25 -12.84
C LEU A 128 8.70 1.53 -12.00
N HIS A 129 7.91 1.68 -10.94
CA HIS A 129 8.05 2.83 -10.04
C HIS A 129 9.24 2.68 -9.10
N LEU A 130 9.55 1.47 -8.65
CA LEU A 130 10.68 1.21 -7.78
C LEU A 130 12.01 1.50 -8.49
N SER A 131 12.16 1.15 -9.77
CA SER A 131 13.37 1.42 -10.55
C SER A 131 13.62 2.92 -10.70
N THR A 132 12.57 3.74 -10.85
CA THR A 132 12.70 5.22 -10.90
C THR A 132 13.09 5.86 -9.56
N LEU A 133 13.08 5.09 -8.48
CA LEU A 133 13.49 5.53 -7.14
C LEU A 133 14.88 5.00 -6.75
N GLN A 134 15.50 4.16 -7.58
CA GLN A 134 16.81 3.56 -7.31
C GLN A 134 17.98 4.42 -7.81
N GLU A 135 17.71 5.37 -8.70
CA GLU A 135 18.59 6.48 -9.07
C GLU A 135 18.61 7.57 -7.98
#